data_AF-A0A443SMC1-F1
#
_entry.id   AF-A0A443SMC1-F1
#
_cell.length_a   1.000
_cell.length_b   1.000
_cell.length_c   1.000
_cell.angle_alpha   90.00
_cell.angle_beta   90.00
_cell.angle_gamma   90.00
#
_symmetry.space_group_name_H-M   'P 1'
#
loop_
_entity.id
_entity.type
_entity.pdbx_description
1 polymer ?
#
loop_
_entity_poly.entity_id
_entity_poly.type
_entity_poly.pdbx_seq_one_letter_code
_entity_poly.pdbx_strand_id
1 'polypeptide(L)'
;MLKTVCFLLFAIAAVKCQQQPPEAPQPVPQAPPQPPPQPRINWGQCPQLEPKESDKQAKAKVIQGCLQKIPVPTNITQETIVQHQREVALCALTTEQWFNEQGKYRYEKAENEIKRKGLQPVIQTRIVFHHNKCQTEAKEKQDVIQEVQMYQACMDYYIAQICGITVTTQ
;
A
#
# COMPACT_ATOMS: atom_id res chain seq x y z
N MET A 1 40.44 -26.92 -26.29
CA MET A 1 41.86 -26.93 -26.67
C MET A 1 42.66 -27.58 -25.56
N LEU A 2 43.49 -28.51 -25.98
CA LEU A 2 44.31 -29.47 -25.24
C LEU A 2 45.45 -28.78 -24.46
N LYS A 3 45.68 -29.14 -23.18
CA LYS A 3 47.03 -29.12 -22.57
C LYS A 3 47.18 -30.24 -21.54
N THR A 4 47.79 -31.32 -22.00
CA THR A 4 48.41 -32.39 -21.22
C THR A 4 49.89 -32.05 -21.02
N VAL A 5 50.42 -32.19 -19.79
CA VAL A 5 51.84 -32.38 -19.45
C VAL A 5 51.83 -33.30 -18.21
N CYS A 6 51.98 -34.62 -18.33
CA CYS A 6 53.18 -35.46 -18.50
C CYS A 6 54.25 -35.38 -17.39
N PHE A 7 54.47 -36.57 -16.77
CA PHE A 7 55.75 -37.14 -16.30
C PHE A 7 56.38 -36.58 -15.01
N LEU A 8 56.95 -37.36 -14.06
CA LEU A 8 57.23 -38.80 -13.88
C LEU A 8 57.84 -38.99 -12.45
N LEU A 9 57.82 -40.23 -11.92
CA LEU A 9 58.74 -40.86 -10.95
C LEU A 9 58.33 -41.01 -9.46
N PHE A 10 58.15 -42.29 -9.10
CA PHE A 10 58.49 -43.02 -7.87
C PHE A 10 58.24 -42.40 -6.49
N ALA A 11 57.34 -43.02 -5.71
CA ALA A 11 57.71 -43.82 -4.54
C ALA A 11 56.46 -44.51 -3.96
N ILE A 12 56.61 -45.79 -3.67
CA ILE A 12 55.58 -46.68 -3.14
C ILE A 12 55.36 -46.31 -1.67
N ALA A 13 54.20 -45.73 -1.36
CA ALA A 13 53.64 -45.71 -0.02
C ALA A 13 52.24 -46.32 -0.11
N ALA A 14 51.99 -47.35 0.68
CA ALA A 14 50.68 -48.00 0.80
C ALA A 14 49.68 -47.02 1.42
N VAL A 15 49.05 -46.19 0.58
CA VAL A 15 47.91 -45.36 0.97
C VAL A 15 46.68 -46.26 0.95
N LYS A 16 46.13 -46.56 2.13
CA LYS A 16 44.77 -47.09 2.24
C LYS A 16 43.83 -46.03 1.64
N CYS A 17 43.28 -46.29 0.47
CA CYS A 17 42.12 -45.54 -0.03
C CYS A 17 40.91 -45.84 0.87
N GLN A 18 40.74 -45.07 1.94
CA GLN A 18 39.41 -44.93 2.55
C GLN A 18 38.59 -44.06 1.61
N GLN A 19 37.68 -44.68 0.86
CA GLN A 19 36.61 -43.97 0.17
C GLN A 19 35.72 -43.35 1.25
N GLN A 20 35.88 -42.05 1.48
CA GLN A 20 34.94 -41.26 2.26
C GLN A 20 33.60 -41.28 1.50
N PRO A 21 32.48 -41.69 2.13
CA PRO A 21 31.18 -41.62 1.50
C PRO A 21 30.92 -40.19 1.00
N PRO A 22 30.28 -40.00 -0.16
CA PRO A 22 29.92 -38.66 -0.62
C PRO A 22 29.09 -37.96 0.46
N GLU A 23 29.62 -36.87 0.98
CA GLU A 23 28.95 -36.02 1.95
C GLU A 23 27.68 -35.48 1.30
N ALA A 24 26.52 -35.81 1.90
CA ALA A 24 25.24 -35.33 1.41
C ALA A 24 25.25 -33.79 1.40
N PRO A 25 24.70 -33.13 0.37
CA PRO A 25 24.64 -31.67 0.32
C PRO A 25 23.94 -31.14 1.57
N GLN A 26 24.68 -30.42 2.42
CA GLN A 26 24.07 -29.75 3.55
C GLN A 26 23.10 -28.67 3.03
N PRO A 27 21.89 -28.55 3.59
CA PRO A 27 20.96 -27.49 3.19
C PRO A 27 21.62 -26.13 3.45
N VAL A 28 21.84 -25.35 2.38
CA VAL A 28 22.26 -23.96 2.50
C VAL A 28 21.18 -23.23 3.30
N PRO A 29 21.51 -22.54 4.41
CA PRO A 29 20.53 -21.75 5.14
C PRO A 29 19.93 -20.69 4.19
N GLN A 30 18.67 -20.87 3.80
CA GLN A 30 17.95 -19.88 3.02
C GLN A 30 17.75 -18.65 3.90
N ALA A 31 18.35 -17.53 3.52
CA ALA A 31 18.07 -16.26 4.16
C ALA A 31 16.55 -15.99 4.09
N PRO A 32 15.94 -15.46 5.16
CA PRO A 32 14.52 -15.15 5.15
C PRO A 32 14.18 -14.22 3.98
N PRO A 33 13.01 -14.39 3.33
CA PRO A 33 12.60 -13.56 2.21
C PRO A 33 12.68 -12.07 2.58
N GLN A 34 13.40 -11.28 1.79
CA GLN A 34 13.39 -9.84 1.98
C GLN A 34 12.03 -9.28 1.55
N PRO A 35 11.42 -8.36 2.32
CA PRO A 35 10.16 -7.75 1.93
C PRO A 35 10.32 -7.00 0.60
N PRO A 36 9.25 -6.93 -0.21
CA PRO A 36 9.31 -6.24 -1.49
C PRO A 36 9.70 -4.77 -1.28
N PRO A 37 10.47 -4.18 -2.21
CA PRO A 37 10.83 -2.78 -2.13
C PRO A 37 9.57 -1.91 -2.07
N GLN A 38 9.55 -0.98 -1.12
CA GLN A 38 8.45 -0.04 -0.98
C GLN A 38 8.52 1.01 -2.11
N PRO A 39 7.37 1.38 -2.70
CA PRO A 39 7.33 2.43 -3.71
C PRO A 39 7.74 3.78 -3.11
N ARG A 40 8.46 4.58 -3.91
CA ARG A 40 8.77 5.97 -3.55
C ARG A 40 7.78 6.90 -4.23
N ILE A 41 7.17 7.78 -3.45
CA ILE A 41 6.19 8.76 -3.91
C ILE A 41 6.86 10.13 -3.99
N ASN A 42 6.79 10.76 -5.16
CA ASN A 42 7.12 12.16 -5.32
C ASN A 42 5.82 12.97 -5.27
N TRP A 43 5.69 13.85 -4.28
CA TRP A 43 4.51 14.67 -4.04
C TRP A 43 4.42 15.93 -4.91
N GLY A 44 5.43 16.15 -5.76
CA GLY A 44 5.48 17.24 -6.75
C GLY A 44 5.36 18.62 -6.10
N GLN A 45 4.40 19.41 -6.56
CA GLN A 45 4.15 20.78 -6.09
C GLN A 45 3.42 20.83 -4.74
N CYS A 46 3.09 19.67 -4.15
CA CYS A 46 2.29 19.56 -2.93
C CYS A 46 2.96 18.71 -1.85
N PRO A 47 4.22 18.99 -1.44
CA PRO A 47 4.90 18.21 -0.39
C PRO A 47 4.13 18.16 0.94
N GLN A 48 3.36 19.20 1.25
CA GLN A 48 2.49 19.28 2.43
C GLN A 48 1.35 18.25 2.46
N LEU A 49 1.11 17.51 1.37
CA LEU A 49 0.18 16.38 1.33
C LEU A 49 0.79 15.08 1.83
N GLU A 50 2.12 15.02 1.96
CA GLU A 50 2.79 13.85 2.51
C GLU A 50 2.29 13.54 3.93
N PRO A 51 1.76 12.33 4.19
CA PRO A 51 1.32 11.96 5.53
C PRO A 51 2.49 11.93 6.49
N LYS A 52 2.34 12.58 7.64
CA LYS A 52 3.30 12.45 8.73
C LYS A 52 3.24 11.03 9.27
N GLU A 53 4.33 10.58 9.88
CA GLU A 53 4.37 9.24 10.48
C GLU A 53 3.29 9.06 11.56
N SER A 54 2.99 10.12 12.32
CA SER A 54 1.87 10.14 13.28
C SER A 54 0.52 9.88 12.61
N ASP A 55 0.30 10.42 11.41
CA ASP A 55 -0.97 10.29 10.67
C ASP A 55 -1.13 8.85 10.17
N LYS A 56 -0.04 8.25 9.67
CA LYS A 56 0.00 6.84 9.26
C LYS A 56 -0.30 5.91 10.43
N GLN A 57 0.32 6.16 11.58
CA GLN A 57 0.09 5.37 12.79
C GLN A 57 -1.35 5.53 13.33
N ALA A 58 -1.88 6.76 13.35
CA ALA A 58 -3.25 7.02 13.76
C ALA A 58 -4.24 6.28 12.83
N LYS A 59 -4.01 6.34 11.51
CA LYS A 59 -4.81 5.60 10.53
C LYS A 59 -4.70 4.09 10.72
N ALA A 60 -3.50 3.56 10.92
CA ALA A 60 -3.27 2.13 11.14
C ALA A 60 -4.02 1.62 12.38
N LYS A 61 -4.06 2.40 13.47
CA LYS A 61 -4.82 2.07 14.68
C LYS A 61 -6.33 1.98 14.41
N VAL A 62 -6.89 2.91 13.62
CA VAL A 62 -8.31 2.86 13.22
C VAL A 62 -8.59 1.59 12.43
N ILE A 63 -7.77 1.30 11.42
CA ILE A 63 -7.94 0.11 10.56
C ILE A 63 -7.83 -1.17 11.39
N GLN A 64 -6.82 -1.28 12.24
CA GLN A 64 -6.63 -2.44 13.12
C GLN A 64 -7.84 -2.64 14.04
N GLY A 65 -8.35 -1.56 14.65
CA GLY A 65 -9.55 -1.62 15.49
C GLY A 65 -10.80 -2.08 14.74
N CYS A 66 -10.93 -1.71 13.46
CA CYS A 66 -12.04 -2.19 12.62
C CYS A 66 -11.88 -3.66 12.22
N LEU A 67 -10.67 -4.09 11.84
CA LEU A 67 -10.38 -5.48 11.52
C LEU A 67 -10.58 -6.44 12.70
N GLN A 68 -10.36 -5.97 13.94
CA GLN A 68 -10.66 -6.76 15.14
C GLN A 68 -12.16 -6.97 15.37
N LYS A 69 -13.00 -6.00 14.97
CA LYS A 69 -14.46 -6.06 15.12
C LYS A 69 -15.14 -6.81 13.99
N ILE A 70 -14.51 -6.87 12.83
CA ILE A 70 -15.08 -7.40 11.58
C ILE A 70 -14.22 -8.60 11.17
N PRO A 71 -14.58 -9.82 11.61
CA PRO A 71 -13.77 -11.00 11.36
C PRO A 71 -13.69 -11.28 9.85
N VAL A 72 -12.52 -11.78 9.42
CA VAL A 72 -12.33 -12.25 8.04
C VAL A 72 -13.32 -13.41 7.80
N PRO A 73 -14.05 -13.42 6.66
CA PRO A 73 -15.00 -14.48 6.38
C PRO A 73 -14.30 -15.85 6.30
N THR A 74 -14.96 -16.90 6.80
CA THR A 74 -14.42 -18.27 6.78
C THR A 74 -14.55 -18.92 5.40
N ASN A 75 -15.60 -18.60 4.66
CA ASN A 75 -15.80 -19.02 3.28
C ASN A 75 -15.41 -17.87 2.34
N ILE A 76 -14.22 -17.96 1.76
CA ILE A 76 -13.66 -16.90 0.90
C ILE A 76 -14.26 -17.00 -0.50
N THR A 77 -15.24 -16.14 -0.78
CA THR A 77 -15.77 -15.86 -2.11
C THR A 77 -15.58 -14.38 -2.46
N GLN A 78 -15.64 -14.03 -3.75
CA GLN A 78 -15.54 -12.62 -4.17
C GLN A 78 -16.58 -11.74 -3.47
N GLU A 79 -17.82 -12.23 -3.33
CA GLU A 79 -18.90 -11.50 -2.66
C GLU A 79 -18.58 -11.27 -1.17
N THR A 80 -18.12 -12.30 -0.46
CA THR A 80 -17.75 -12.17 0.96
C THR A 80 -16.55 -11.23 1.17
N ILE A 81 -15.59 -11.20 0.24
CA ILE A 81 -14.46 -10.26 0.27
C ILE A 81 -14.95 -8.82 0.10
N VAL A 82 -15.79 -8.58 -0.92
CA VAL A 82 -16.34 -7.24 -1.19
C VAL A 82 -17.17 -6.76 -0.01
N GLN A 83 -17.99 -7.63 0.58
CA GLN A 83 -18.78 -7.30 1.76
C GLN A 83 -17.90 -6.98 2.98
N HIS A 84 -16.88 -7.81 3.26
CA HIS A 84 -15.93 -7.57 4.35
C HIS A 84 -15.20 -6.23 4.18
N GLN A 85 -14.69 -5.94 2.97
CA GLN A 85 -14.05 -4.66 2.66
C GLN A 85 -14.99 -3.48 2.85
N ARG A 86 -16.26 -3.62 2.43
CA ARG A 86 -17.30 -2.60 2.62
C ARG A 86 -17.54 -2.32 4.11
N GLU A 87 -17.65 -3.36 4.93
CA GLU A 87 -17.86 -3.23 6.37
C GLU A 87 -16.66 -2.57 7.07
N VAL A 88 -15.44 -2.98 6.71
CA VAL A 88 -14.21 -2.38 7.25
C VAL A 88 -14.10 -0.91 6.88
N ALA A 89 -14.40 -0.55 5.62
CA ALA A 89 -14.41 0.83 5.17
C ALA A 89 -15.45 1.67 5.93
N LEU A 90 -16.67 1.14 6.09
CA LEU A 90 -17.75 1.82 6.83
C LEU A 90 -17.37 2.04 8.30
N CYS A 91 -16.75 1.04 8.95
CA CYS A 91 -16.26 1.17 10.31
C CYS A 91 -15.20 2.28 10.43
N ALA A 92 -14.22 2.31 9.53
CA ALA A 92 -13.14 3.29 9.57
C ALA A 92 -13.68 4.72 9.35
N LEU A 93 -14.52 4.90 8.32
CA LEU A 93 -15.13 6.19 8.00
C LEU A 93 -16.02 6.70 9.14
N THR A 94 -16.77 5.82 9.79
CA THR A 94 -17.60 6.17 10.95
C THR A 94 -16.74 6.53 12.16
N THR A 95 -15.71 5.75 12.46
CA THR A 95 -14.78 5.98 13.58
C THR A 95 -14.10 7.34 13.46
N GLU A 96 -13.74 7.71 12.24
CA GLU A 96 -13.11 9.00 11.94
C GLU A 96 -14.11 10.14 11.74
N GLN A 97 -15.41 9.91 11.94
CA GLN A 97 -16.47 10.91 11.81
C GLN A 97 -16.51 11.55 10.42
N TRP A 98 -16.43 10.74 9.37
CA TRP A 98 -16.64 11.17 7.98
C TRP A 98 -18.11 11.22 7.57
N PHE A 99 -19.00 10.66 8.39
CA PHE A 99 -20.44 10.79 8.23
C PHE A 99 -21.02 11.75 9.28
N ASN A 100 -22.10 12.44 8.92
CA ASN A 100 -22.90 13.22 9.87
C ASN A 100 -23.92 12.32 10.58
N GLU A 101 -24.71 12.91 11.47
CA GLU A 101 -25.74 12.19 12.24
C GLU A 101 -26.84 11.58 11.35
N GLN A 102 -27.00 12.09 10.13
CA GLN A 102 -27.92 11.58 9.12
C GLN A 102 -27.28 10.51 8.21
N GLY A 103 -26.06 10.08 8.51
CA GLY A 103 -25.32 9.08 7.72
C GLY A 103 -24.81 9.58 6.37
N LYS A 104 -24.82 10.91 6.13
CA LYS A 104 -24.32 11.52 4.89
C LYS A 104 -22.84 11.86 5.01
N TYR A 105 -22.11 11.73 3.90
CA TYR A 105 -20.69 12.06 3.85
C TYR A 105 -20.46 13.56 4.06
N ARG A 106 -19.48 13.90 4.90
CA ARG A 106 -19.13 15.28 5.29
C ARG A 106 -18.16 15.91 4.30
N TYR A 107 -18.67 16.34 3.14
CA TYR A 107 -17.87 17.03 2.13
C TYR A 107 -17.24 18.33 2.66
N GLU A 108 -17.94 19.06 3.53
CA GLU A 108 -17.42 20.28 4.16
C GLU A 108 -16.17 20.00 5.00
N LYS A 109 -16.11 18.83 5.65
CA LYS A 109 -14.93 18.40 6.38
C LYS A 109 -13.77 18.15 5.43
N ALA A 110 -14.00 17.49 4.29
CA ALA A 110 -12.98 17.25 3.28
C ALA A 110 -12.46 18.56 2.66
N GLU A 111 -13.33 19.53 2.37
CA GLU A 111 -12.93 20.85 1.90
C GLU A 111 -12.06 21.59 2.93
N ASN A 112 -12.46 21.53 4.21
CA ASN A 112 -11.69 22.11 5.31
C ASN A 112 -10.33 21.44 5.50
N GLU A 113 -10.23 20.11 5.34
CA GLU A 113 -8.95 19.40 5.31
C GLU A 113 -8.05 19.97 4.20
N ILE A 114 -8.56 20.10 2.97
CA ILE A 114 -7.81 20.66 1.83
C ILE A 114 -7.28 22.06 2.15
N LYS A 115 -8.14 22.95 2.67
CA LYS A 115 -7.77 24.33 3.01
C LYS A 115 -6.73 24.41 4.14
N ARG A 116 -6.73 23.46 5.07
CA ARG A 116 -5.79 23.42 6.21
C ARG A 116 -4.42 22.86 5.85
N LYS A 117 -4.25 22.25 4.67
CA LYS A 117 -2.94 21.74 4.24
C LYS A 117 -1.92 22.84 3.95
N GLY A 118 -2.34 24.11 3.85
CA GLY A 118 -1.42 25.21 3.56
C GLY A 118 -0.85 25.12 2.14
N LEU A 119 -1.69 24.71 1.17
CA LEU A 119 -1.28 24.65 -0.23
C LEU A 119 -1.08 26.07 -0.77
N GLN A 120 -0.28 26.21 -1.84
CA GLN A 120 -0.20 27.49 -2.56
C GLN A 120 -1.61 27.91 -3.01
N PRO A 121 -1.98 29.20 -2.94
CA PRO A 121 -3.36 29.64 -3.21
C PRO A 121 -3.91 29.19 -4.56
N VAL A 122 -3.09 29.21 -5.61
CA VAL A 122 -3.49 28.77 -6.97
C VAL A 122 -3.79 27.27 -7.00
N ILE A 123 -2.96 26.45 -6.35
CA ILE A 123 -3.16 25.00 -6.24
C ILE A 123 -4.42 24.70 -5.42
N GLN A 124 -4.58 25.38 -4.26
CA GLN A 124 -5.75 25.20 -3.41
C GLN A 124 -7.04 25.51 -4.15
N THR A 125 -7.09 26.64 -4.87
CA THR A 125 -8.26 27.02 -5.67
C THR A 125 -8.61 25.96 -6.71
N ARG A 126 -7.61 25.39 -7.41
CA ARG A 126 -7.84 24.32 -8.38
C ARG A 126 -8.37 23.04 -7.73
N ILE A 127 -7.80 22.63 -6.60
CA ILE A 127 -8.26 21.41 -5.89
C ILE A 127 -9.68 21.62 -5.34
N VAL A 128 -9.98 22.79 -4.75
CA VAL A 128 -11.34 23.12 -4.27
C VAL A 128 -12.34 23.20 -5.42
N PHE A 129 -11.95 23.68 -6.59
CA PHE A 129 -12.80 23.63 -7.78
C PHE A 129 -13.17 22.19 -8.15
N HIS A 130 -12.20 21.27 -8.14
CA HIS A 130 -12.46 19.85 -8.41
C HIS A 130 -13.19 19.13 -7.28
N HIS A 131 -13.01 19.55 -6.02
CA HIS A 131 -13.80 19.09 -4.88
C HIS A 131 -15.30 19.20 -5.15
N ASN A 132 -15.77 20.36 -5.62
CA ASN A 132 -17.19 20.58 -5.90
C ASN A 132 -17.72 19.68 -7.04
N LYS A 133 -16.89 19.43 -8.06
CA LYS A 133 -17.23 18.53 -9.16
C LYS A 133 -17.33 17.08 -8.69
N CYS A 134 -16.30 16.58 -8.02
CA CYS A 134 -16.26 15.23 -7.47
C CYS A 134 -17.40 14.99 -6.49
N GLN A 135 -17.74 15.97 -5.65
CA GLN A 135 -18.91 15.90 -4.77
C GLN A 135 -20.21 15.74 -5.55
N THR A 136 -20.39 16.50 -6.63
CA THR A 136 -21.62 16.44 -7.44
C THR A 136 -21.78 15.06 -8.06
N GLU A 137 -20.72 14.52 -8.67
CA GLU A 137 -20.73 13.19 -9.27
C GLU A 137 -20.90 12.07 -8.24
N ALA A 138 -20.31 12.21 -7.06
CA ALA A 138 -20.42 11.21 -5.99
C ALA A 138 -21.85 11.10 -5.43
N LYS A 139 -22.56 12.23 -5.30
CA LYS A 139 -23.95 12.27 -4.81
C LYS A 139 -24.96 11.53 -5.70
N GLU A 140 -24.59 11.19 -6.93
CA GLU A 140 -25.42 10.37 -7.82
C GLU A 140 -25.42 8.88 -7.44
N LYS A 141 -24.51 8.45 -6.57
CA LYS A 141 -24.44 7.05 -6.10
C LYS A 141 -25.52 6.78 -5.05
N GLN A 142 -26.13 5.60 -5.15
CA GLN A 142 -27.19 5.18 -4.23
C GLN A 142 -26.62 4.63 -2.92
N ASP A 143 -25.52 3.87 -3.00
CA ASP A 143 -24.83 3.32 -1.83
C ASP A 143 -23.78 4.31 -1.31
N VAL A 144 -23.75 4.50 0.02
CA VAL A 144 -22.86 5.47 0.67
C VAL A 144 -21.39 5.13 0.50
N ILE A 145 -21.02 3.84 0.42
CA ILE A 145 -19.62 3.46 0.20
C ILE A 145 -19.24 3.70 -1.25
N GLN A 146 -20.13 3.44 -2.21
CA GLN A 146 -19.92 3.82 -3.61
C GLN A 146 -19.81 5.34 -3.79
N GLU A 147 -20.63 6.13 -3.09
CA GLU A 147 -20.53 7.60 -3.04
C GLU A 147 -19.11 8.01 -2.60
N VAL A 148 -18.64 7.48 -1.47
CA VAL A 148 -17.31 7.82 -0.93
C VAL A 148 -16.18 7.36 -1.86
N GLN A 149 -16.25 6.13 -2.40
CA GLN A 149 -15.24 5.60 -3.31
C GLN A 149 -15.14 6.42 -4.60
N MET A 150 -16.29 6.80 -5.18
CA MET A 150 -16.32 7.67 -6.36
C MET A 150 -15.68 9.03 -6.05
N TYR A 151 -16.06 9.64 -4.92
CA TYR A 151 -15.49 10.91 -4.48
C TYR A 151 -13.97 10.83 -4.29
N GLN A 152 -13.49 9.82 -3.55
CA GLN A 152 -12.07 9.64 -3.26
C GLN A 152 -11.26 9.41 -4.53
N ALA A 153 -11.71 8.52 -5.42
CA ALA A 153 -11.02 8.25 -6.69
C ALA A 153 -10.96 9.50 -7.59
N CYS A 154 -12.07 10.26 -7.67
CA CYS A 154 -12.11 11.52 -8.42
C CYS A 154 -11.13 12.56 -7.84
N MET A 155 -11.12 12.71 -6.52
CA MET A 155 -10.20 13.63 -5.83
C MET A 155 -8.74 13.21 -5.99
N ASP A 156 -8.42 11.93 -5.80
CA ASP A 156 -7.08 11.38 -5.95
C ASP A 156 -6.53 11.63 -7.36
N TYR A 157 -7.37 11.41 -8.39
CA TYR A 157 -7.02 11.72 -9.77
C TYR A 157 -6.64 13.20 -9.96
N TYR A 158 -7.52 14.13 -9.57
CA TYR A 158 -7.26 15.55 -9.77
C TYR A 158 -6.13 16.08 -8.90
N ILE A 159 -6.00 15.62 -7.66
CA ILE A 159 -4.88 15.99 -6.78
C ILE A 159 -3.57 15.51 -7.41
N ALA A 160 -3.50 14.25 -7.87
CA ALA A 160 -2.30 13.74 -8.53
C ALA A 160 -1.92 14.55 -9.77
N GLN A 161 -2.89 14.91 -10.61
CA GLN A 161 -2.67 15.74 -11.80
C GLN A 161 -2.24 17.18 -11.46
N ILE A 162 -2.93 17.83 -10.51
CA ILE A 162 -2.65 19.23 -10.13
C ILE A 162 -1.29 19.34 -9.44
N CYS A 163 -0.97 18.40 -8.56
CA CYS A 163 0.27 18.40 -7.80
C CYS A 163 1.44 17.78 -8.58
N GLY A 164 1.19 17.03 -9.65
CA GLY A 164 2.23 16.31 -10.39
C GLY A 164 2.81 15.13 -9.59
N ILE A 165 1.95 14.38 -8.89
CA ILE A 165 2.37 13.25 -8.06
C ILE A 165 2.78 12.08 -8.95
N THR A 166 3.92 11.47 -8.65
CA THR A 166 4.42 10.27 -9.35
C THR A 166 4.87 9.19 -8.37
N VAL A 167 4.73 7.93 -8.78
CA VAL A 167 5.13 6.76 -8.00
C VAL A 167 6.22 6.02 -8.78
N THR A 168 7.32 5.73 -8.11
CA THR A 168 8.44 4.95 -8.67
C THR A 168 8.62 3.66 -7.89
N THR A 169 8.74 2.54 -8.59
CA THR A 169 9.10 1.24 -8.02
C THR A 169 10.62 1.09 -8.11
N GLN A 170 11.25 0.67 -7.01
CA GLN A 170 12.66 0.26 -7.01
C GLN A 170 12.79 -1.16 -7.54
#